data_AF-A0A950ZIA4-F1
#
_entry.id   AF-A0A950ZIA4-F1
#
_cell.length_a   1.000
_cell.length_b   1.000
_cell.length_c   1.000
_cell.angle_alpha   90.00
_cell.angle_beta   90.00
_cell.angle_gamma   90.00
#
_symmetry.space_group_name_H-M   'P 1'
#
loop_
_entity.id
_entity.type
_entity.pdbx_description
1 polymer ?
#
loop_
_entity_poly.entity_id
_entity_poly.type
_entity_poly.pdbx_seq_one_letter_code
_entity_poly.pdbx_strand_id
1 'polypeptide(L)'
;MATREDATLIVQILQWAAMSGLNEALGTVFSDDFDPETAKGSDPHVRTVLNFGEAVGTFVKQGLLDRELVLDMWAMHLTWKRVGPVALKMRERSGEPRIFENFEALARSALVPAGA
;
A
#
# COMPACT_ATOMS: atom_id res chain seq x y z
N MET A 1 13.13 -15.23 -1.99
CA MET A 1 12.93 -16.11 -0.82
C MET A 1 13.27 -15.27 0.39
N ALA A 2 12.33 -15.14 1.32
CA ALA A 2 12.48 -14.31 2.50
C ALA A 2 13.66 -14.75 3.39
N THR A 3 14.27 -13.77 4.05
CA THR A 3 15.46 -13.90 4.89
C THR A 3 15.20 -13.37 6.31
N ARG A 4 16.20 -13.51 7.20
CA ARG A 4 16.14 -12.92 8.55
C ARG A 4 16.23 -11.38 8.54
N GLU A 5 16.85 -10.82 7.50
CA GLU A 5 16.93 -9.37 7.31
C GLU A 5 15.53 -8.83 6.96
N ASP A 6 14.79 -9.54 6.09
CA ASP A 6 13.39 -9.23 5.79
C ASP A 6 12.53 -9.24 7.06
N ALA A 7 12.70 -10.25 7.92
CA ALA A 7 11.95 -10.32 9.18
C ALA A 7 12.22 -9.11 10.09
N THR A 8 13.46 -8.64 10.16
CA THR A 8 13.82 -7.44 10.92
C THR A 8 13.17 -6.19 10.33
N LEU A 9 13.24 -6.03 9.01
CA LEU A 9 12.61 -4.90 8.32
C LEU A 9 11.09 -4.91 8.47
N ILE A 10 10.45 -6.08 8.38
CA ILE A 10 9.01 -6.24 8.64
C ILE A 10 8.64 -5.78 10.05
N VAL A 11 9.39 -6.17 11.08
CA VAL A 11 9.10 -5.74 12.45
C VAL A 11 9.21 -4.22 12.57
N GLN A 12 10.20 -3.59 11.93
CA GLN A 12 10.32 -2.13 11.89
C GLN A 12 9.14 -1.48 11.14
N ILE A 13 8.70 -2.06 10.02
CA ILE A 13 7.53 -1.59 9.27
C ILE A 13 6.26 -1.71 10.11
N LEU A 14 6.08 -2.81 10.86
CA LEU A 14 4.94 -3.00 11.76
C LEU A 14 4.92 -1.96 12.90
N GLN A 15 6.09 -1.65 13.47
CA GLN A 15 6.22 -0.60 14.47
C GLN A 15 5.85 0.78 13.89
N TRP A 16 6.36 1.11 12.71
CA TRP A 16 6.00 2.34 12.01
C TRP A 16 4.50 2.38 11.65
N ALA A 17 3.92 1.28 11.19
CA ALA A 17 2.50 1.16 10.91
C ALA A 17 1.64 1.45 12.15
N ALA A 18 2.02 0.90 13.31
CA ALA A 18 1.34 1.18 14.57
C ALA A 18 1.45 2.66 14.96
N MET A 19 2.65 3.25 14.85
CA MET A 19 2.88 4.66 15.18
C MET A 19 2.19 5.64 14.21
N SER A 20 2.01 5.27 12.95
CA SER A 20 1.37 6.11 11.93
C SER A 20 -0.17 6.04 11.98
N GLY A 21 -0.75 5.22 12.85
CA GLY A 21 -2.19 5.01 12.93
C GLY A 21 -2.74 4.15 11.78
N LEU A 22 -1.91 3.32 11.16
CA LEU A 22 -2.33 2.52 10.00
C LEU A 22 -3.51 1.60 10.33
N ASN A 23 -3.57 1.04 11.53
CA ASN A 23 -4.68 0.16 11.93
C ASN A 23 -6.03 0.89 11.93
N GLU A 24 -6.08 2.11 12.47
CA GLU A 24 -7.27 2.94 12.43
C GLU A 24 -7.60 3.35 11.00
N ALA A 25 -6.60 3.75 10.22
CA ALA A 25 -6.79 4.11 8.82
C ALA A 25 -7.32 2.95 7.97
N LEU A 26 -6.80 1.73 8.16
CA LEU A 26 -7.32 0.51 7.54
C LEU A 26 -8.76 0.24 7.96
N GLY A 27 -9.08 0.37 9.26
CA GLY A 27 -10.45 0.25 9.76
C GLY A 27 -11.42 1.21 9.07
N THR A 28 -11.02 2.46 8.90
CA THR A 28 -11.81 3.48 8.18
C THR A 28 -11.97 3.14 6.70
N VAL A 29 -10.89 2.85 5.97
CA VAL A 29 -11.01 2.62 4.51
C VAL A 29 -11.71 1.30 4.16
N PHE A 30 -11.75 0.33 5.09
CA PHE A 30 -12.47 -0.93 4.91
C PHE A 30 -13.86 -0.94 5.55
N SER A 31 -14.32 0.17 6.14
CA SER A 31 -15.69 0.26 6.65
C SER A 31 -16.72 0.26 5.51
N ASP A 32 -17.95 -0.12 5.84
CA ASP A 32 -19.08 -0.11 4.90
C ASP A 32 -19.42 1.30 4.40
N ASP A 33 -19.12 2.32 5.21
CA ASP A 33 -19.38 3.73 4.90
C ASP A 33 -18.32 4.37 3.99
N PHE A 34 -17.18 3.70 3.77
CA PHE A 34 -16.13 4.25 2.93
C PHE A 34 -16.39 4.01 1.44
N ASP A 35 -16.46 5.10 0.68
CA ASP A 35 -16.61 5.11 -0.76
C ASP A 35 -15.28 5.52 -1.47
N PRO A 36 -14.59 4.58 -2.14
CA PRO A 36 -13.38 4.84 -2.91
C PRO A 36 -13.53 5.94 -3.97
N GLU A 37 -14.74 6.12 -4.52
CA GLU A 37 -14.96 7.04 -5.64
C GLU A 37 -15.16 8.49 -5.22
N THR A 38 -15.60 8.72 -3.99
CA THR A 38 -15.83 10.09 -3.46
C THR A 38 -14.82 10.50 -2.38
N ALA A 39 -14.02 9.55 -1.89
CA ALA A 39 -12.95 9.82 -0.94
C ALA A 39 -11.97 10.89 -1.44
N LYS A 40 -11.51 11.73 -0.52
CA LYS A 40 -10.61 12.85 -0.82
C LYS A 40 -9.16 12.46 -0.56
N GLY A 41 -8.24 12.87 -1.44
CA GLY A 41 -6.80 12.72 -1.20
C GLY A 41 -6.27 13.56 -0.01
N SER A 42 -7.08 14.46 0.54
CA SER A 42 -6.78 15.17 1.79
C SER A 42 -7.21 14.42 3.05
N ASP A 43 -7.97 13.32 2.92
CA ASP A 43 -8.37 12.49 4.04
C ASP A 43 -7.13 11.86 4.70
N PRO A 44 -6.93 12.05 6.02
CA PRO A 44 -5.74 11.55 6.70
C PRO A 44 -5.64 10.02 6.68
N HIS A 45 -6.75 9.29 6.78
CA HIS A 45 -6.74 7.83 6.74
C HIS A 45 -6.35 7.31 5.36
N VAL A 46 -6.91 7.92 4.30
CA VAL A 46 -6.54 7.59 2.91
C VAL A 46 -5.06 7.87 2.66
N ARG A 47 -4.54 9.03 3.11
CA ARG A 47 -3.13 9.37 2.97
C ARG A 47 -2.22 8.42 3.73
N THR A 48 -2.58 8.02 4.94
CA THR A 48 -1.80 7.06 5.74
C THR A 48 -1.66 5.73 4.99
N VAL A 49 -2.76 5.19 4.45
CA VAL A 49 -2.74 3.93 3.69
C VAL A 49 -1.94 4.06 2.40
N LEU A 50 -2.11 5.14 1.64
CA LEU A 50 -1.36 5.38 0.40
C LEU A 50 0.14 5.52 0.66
N ASN A 51 0.54 6.27 1.68
CA ASN A 51 1.94 6.45 2.06
C ASN A 51 2.57 5.14 2.55
N PHE A 52 1.84 4.35 3.33
CA PHE A 52 2.30 3.03 3.76
C PHE A 52 2.54 2.10 2.58
N GLY A 53 1.53 1.97 1.71
CA GLY A 53 1.63 1.11 0.53
C GLY A 53 2.76 1.53 -0.41
N GLU A 54 3.01 2.82 -0.55
CA GLU A 54 4.07 3.35 -1.40
C GLU A 54 5.46 3.09 -0.84
N ALA A 55 5.66 3.26 0.47
CA ALA A 55 6.92 2.93 1.12
C ALA A 55 7.24 1.44 0.98
N VAL A 56 6.28 0.57 1.27
CA VAL A 56 6.44 -0.89 1.12
C VAL A 56 6.69 -1.27 -0.33
N GLY A 57 5.90 -0.73 -1.26
CA GLY A 57 6.10 -0.94 -2.71
C GLY A 57 7.47 -0.50 -3.19
N THR A 58 8.00 0.59 -2.63
CA THR A 58 9.36 1.07 -2.93
C THR A 58 10.42 0.08 -2.47
N PHE A 59 10.33 -0.43 -1.23
CA PHE A 59 11.28 -1.43 -0.73
C PHE A 59 11.28 -2.71 -1.55
N VAL A 60 10.09 -3.18 -1.96
CA VAL A 60 9.97 -4.34 -2.85
C VAL A 60 10.59 -4.05 -4.22
N LYS A 61 10.30 -2.90 -4.83
CA LYS A 61 10.88 -2.51 -6.14
C LYS A 61 12.40 -2.44 -6.12
N GLN A 62 13.00 -2.05 -4.99
CA GLN A 62 14.45 -1.99 -4.83
C GLN A 62 15.09 -3.32 -4.41
N GLY A 63 14.29 -4.39 -4.23
CA GLY A 63 14.79 -5.70 -3.80
C GLY A 63 15.25 -5.73 -2.34
N LEU A 64 14.79 -4.78 -1.52
CA LEU A 64 15.13 -4.67 -0.10
C LEU A 64 14.18 -5.46 0.80
N LEU A 65 13.02 -5.83 0.27
CA LEU A 65 12.02 -6.60 0.99
C LEU A 65 11.41 -7.65 0.04
N ASP A 66 11.39 -8.90 0.47
CA ASP A 66 10.84 -10.01 -0.31
C ASP A 66 9.35 -9.75 -0.64
N ARG A 67 9.03 -9.78 -1.94
CA ARG A 67 7.69 -9.51 -2.45
C ARG A 67 6.65 -10.49 -1.91
N GLU A 68 6.96 -11.79 -1.92
CA GLU A 68 5.99 -12.81 -1.54
C GLU A 68 5.66 -12.70 -0.05
N LEU A 69 6.67 -12.45 0.79
CA LEU A 69 6.45 -12.17 2.20
C LEU A 69 5.49 -10.99 2.42
N VAL A 70 5.67 -9.89 1.67
CA VAL A 70 4.80 -8.71 1.76
C VAL A 70 3.37 -9.04 1.36
N LEU A 71 3.18 -9.81 0.28
CA LEU A 71 1.86 -10.17 -0.23
C LEU A 71 1.13 -11.18 0.68
N ASP A 72 1.87 -12.07 1.35
CA ASP A 72 1.32 -12.98 2.36
C ASP A 72 0.89 -12.25 3.64
N MET A 73 1.62 -11.21 4.03
CA MET A 73 1.32 -10.44 5.25
C MET A 73 0.22 -9.39 5.07
N TRP A 74 0.17 -8.75 3.90
CA TRP A 74 -0.76 -7.66 3.64
C TRP A 74 -1.52 -7.87 2.34
N ALA A 75 -2.83 -7.67 2.40
CA ALA A 75 -3.72 -7.76 1.24
C ALA A 75 -3.58 -6.53 0.30
N MET A 76 -2.38 -6.30 -0.25
CA MET A 76 -2.03 -5.08 -1.00
C MET A 76 -2.97 -4.81 -2.17
N HIS A 77 -3.43 -5.85 -2.87
CA HIS A 77 -4.43 -5.73 -3.94
C HIS A 77 -5.79 -5.18 -3.46
N LEU A 78 -6.33 -5.67 -2.34
CA LEU A 78 -7.58 -5.20 -1.77
C LEU A 78 -7.42 -3.80 -1.20
N THR A 79 -6.31 -3.52 -0.53
CA THR A 79 -6.02 -2.19 0.01
C THR A 79 -5.92 -1.17 -1.13
N TRP A 80 -5.21 -1.48 -2.22
CA TRP A 80 -5.18 -0.63 -3.41
C TRP A 80 -6.56 -0.44 -4.03
N LYS A 81 -7.41 -1.48 -4.08
CA LYS A 81 -8.79 -1.33 -4.57
C LYS A 81 -9.58 -0.28 -3.77
N ARG A 82 -9.30 -0.10 -2.48
CA ARG A 82 -9.98 0.90 -1.64
C ARG A 82 -9.43 2.31 -1.84
N VAL A 83 -8.11 2.50 -1.95
CA VAL A 83 -7.52 3.87 -2.00
C VAL A 83 -6.96 4.29 -3.36
N GLY A 84 -6.80 3.35 -4.29
CA GLY A 84 -6.25 3.56 -5.63
C GLY A 84 -7.03 4.58 -6.48
N PRO A 85 -8.37 4.59 -6.50
CA PRO A 85 -9.12 5.61 -7.24
C PRO A 85 -8.77 7.04 -6.83
N VAL A 86 -8.45 7.27 -5.55
CA VAL A 86 -8.00 8.57 -5.04
C VAL A 86 -6.62 8.92 -5.59
N ALA A 87 -5.68 7.97 -5.57
CA ALA A 87 -4.33 8.16 -6.13
C ALA A 87 -4.38 8.50 -7.63
N LEU A 88 -5.23 7.82 -8.40
CA LEU A 88 -5.42 8.08 -9.84
C LEU A 88 -5.95 9.50 -10.08
N LYS A 89 -6.97 9.94 -9.33
CA LYS A 89 -7.48 11.32 -9.40
C LYS A 89 -6.41 12.35 -9.01
N MET A 90 -5.50 12.02 -8.09
CA MET A 90 -4.36 12.89 -7.76
C MET A 90 -3.37 13.03 -8.92
N ARG A 91 -3.08 11.95 -9.65
CA ARG A 91 -2.25 11.98 -10.87
C ARG A 91 -2.87 12.89 -11.92
N GLU A 92 -4.17 12.72 -12.19
CA GLU A 92 -4.90 13.54 -13.16
C GLU A 92 -4.85 15.03 -12.84
N ARG A 93 -5.05 15.40 -11.57
CA ARG A 93 -5.05 16.81 -11.14
C ARG A 93 -3.66 17.46 -11.16
N SER A 94 -2.62 16.69 -10.87
CA SER A 94 -1.24 17.20 -10.75
C SER A 94 -0.44 17.09 -12.04
N GLY A 95 -0.82 16.19 -12.96
CA GLY A 95 -0.03 15.82 -14.12
C GLY A 95 1.18 14.93 -13.81
N GLU A 96 1.35 14.46 -12.57
CA GLU A 96 2.47 13.58 -12.18
C GLU A 96 2.02 12.11 -12.17
N PRO A 97 2.43 11.29 -13.17
CA PRO A 97 1.99 9.91 -13.27
C PRO A 97 2.56 9.00 -12.17
N ARG A 98 3.65 9.39 -11.49
CA ARG A 98 4.35 8.53 -10.52
C ARG A 98 3.73 8.53 -9.12
N ILE A 99 2.69 9.33 -8.86
CA ILE A 99 2.05 9.38 -7.54
C ILE A 99 1.56 7.97 -7.15
N PHE A 100 2.14 7.41 -6.10
CA PHE A 100 1.82 6.08 -5.58
C PHE A 100 1.98 4.93 -6.60
N GLU A 101 2.89 5.07 -7.58
CA GLU A 101 3.11 4.04 -8.61
C GLU A 101 3.65 2.72 -8.04
N ASN A 102 4.44 2.78 -6.96
CA ASN A 102 5.08 1.59 -6.41
C ASN A 102 4.07 0.76 -5.62
N PHE A 103 3.16 1.42 -4.91
CA PHE A 103 2.02 0.73 -4.31
C PHE A 103 1.16 0.04 -5.37
N GLU A 104 0.80 0.75 -6.44
CA GLU A 104 0.01 0.18 -7.52
C GLU A 104 0.70 -1.03 -8.16
N ALA A 105 1.99 -0.92 -8.49
CA ALA A 105 2.76 -2.00 -9.09
C ALA A 105 2.79 -3.24 -8.19
N LEU A 106 3.04 -3.06 -6.89
CA LEU A 106 3.01 -4.14 -5.91
C LEU A 106 1.62 -4.78 -5.82
N ALA A 107 0.57 -3.98 -5.74
CA ALA A 107 -0.81 -4.46 -5.68
C ALA A 107 -1.22 -5.26 -6.92
N ARG A 108 -0.77 -4.83 -8.12
CA ARG A 108 -1.01 -5.56 -9.38
C ARG A 108 -0.22 -6.86 -9.45
N SER A 109 0.99 -6.90 -8.88
CA SER A 109 1.82 -8.11 -8.88
C SER A 109 1.17 -9.28 -8.13
N ALA A 110 0.31 -8.99 -7.14
CA ALA A 110 -0.45 -10.00 -6.40
C ALA A 110 -1.49 -10.76 -7.25
N LEU A 111 -1.81 -10.28 -8.45
CA LEU A 111 -2.74 -10.93 -9.38
C LEU A 111 -2.02 -11.89 -10.34
N VAL A 112 -0.69 -11.91 -10.32
CA VAL A 112 0.13 -12.82 -11.13
C VAL A 112 0.53 -14.02 -10.26
N PRO A 113 0.24 -15.27 -10.66
CA PRO A 113 0.66 -16.45 -9.92
C PRO A 113 2.19 -16.50 -9.79
N ALA A 114 2.67 -16.93 -8.62
CA ALA A 114 4.09 -17.21 -8.43
C ALA A 114 4.54 -18.32 -9.41
N GLY A 115 5.43 -17.99 -10.35
CA GLY A 115 6.03 -18.93 -11.30
C GLY A 115 5.53 -18.88 -12.75
N ALA A 116 4.81 -17.82 -13.15
CA ALA A 116 4.52 -17.52 -14.56
C ALA A 116 5.71 -16.86 -15.28
#